data_AF-A0A8X6XHT4-F1
#
_entry.id   AF-A0A8X6XHT4-F1
#
_cell.length_a   1.000
_cell.length_b   1.000
_cell.length_c   1.000
_cell.angle_alpha   90.00
_cell.angle_beta   90.00
_cell.angle_gamma   90.00
#
_symmetry.space_group_name_H-M   'P 1'
#
loop_
_entity.id
_entity.type
_entity.pdbx_description
1 polymer ?
#
loop_
_entity_poly.entity_id
_entity_poly.type
_entity_poly.pdbx_seq_one_letter_code
_entity_poly.pdbx_strand_id
1 'polypeptide(L)'
;MKLTENFVIPSSYTLYFDNFFTSIDHLKSLGEQSFRATGTIRENWINHECHLEESKSMRKKERGTSDFASDENSAIFLSRWNDNSTVTVATNLCTLKPFFDVKRTQR
;
A
#
# COMPACT_ATOMS: atom_id res chain seq x y z
N MET A 1 17.94 -4.25 4.85
CA MET A 1 17.19 -5.50 4.61
C MET A 1 18.13 -6.45 3.86
N LYS A 2 18.45 -7.64 4.40
CA LYS A 2 19.45 -8.54 3.79
C LYS A 2 19.18 -8.94 2.34
N LEU A 3 17.89 -9.00 1.99
CA LEU A 3 17.45 -9.38 0.64
C LEU A 3 17.61 -8.27 -0.40
N THR A 4 17.88 -7.02 0.00
CA THR A 4 18.13 -5.90 -0.94
C THR A 4 19.61 -5.56 -1.14
N GLU A 5 20.53 -6.24 -0.46
CA GLU A 5 21.95 -5.85 -0.38
C GLU A 5 22.73 -5.98 -1.71
N ASN A 6 22.23 -6.77 -2.66
CA ASN A 6 22.93 -7.08 -3.92
C ASN A 6 22.36 -6.34 -5.16
N PHE A 7 21.42 -5.42 -4.99
CA PHE A 7 20.89 -4.66 -6.13
C PHE A 7 21.86 -3.52 -6.51
N VAL A 8 22.42 -3.62 -7.71
CA VAL A 8 23.36 -2.62 -8.28
C VAL A 8 22.68 -1.27 -8.53
N ILE A 9 21.39 -1.27 -8.91
CA ILE A 9 20.60 -0.06 -9.19
C ILE A 9 19.20 -0.24 -8.56
N PRO A 10 19.01 0.15 -7.28
CA PRO A 10 17.74 0.01 -6.56
C PRO A 10 16.51 0.58 -7.29
N SER A 11 16.68 1.72 -7.96
CA SER A 11 15.63 2.42 -8.68
C SER A 11 15.19 1.75 -9.98
N SER A 12 15.88 0.69 -10.42
CA SER A 12 15.45 -0.14 -11.56
C SER A 12 14.45 -1.22 -11.17
N TYR A 13 14.25 -1.46 -9.87
CA TYR A 13 13.40 -2.53 -9.37
C TYR A 13 12.21 -1.99 -8.58
N THR A 14 11.12 -2.76 -8.58
CA THR A 14 9.97 -2.53 -7.69
C THR A 14 9.77 -3.79 -6.85
N LEU A 15 9.76 -3.61 -5.54
CA LEU A 15 9.60 -4.66 -4.56
C LEU A 15 8.13 -4.84 -4.21
N TYR A 16 7.69 -6.10 -4.12
CA TYR A 16 6.34 -6.45 -3.71
C TYR A 16 6.38 -7.34 -2.48
N PHE A 17 5.58 -6.99 -1.47
CA PHE A 17 5.58 -7.66 -0.17
C PHE A 17 4.20 -8.20 0.20
N ASP A 18 4.20 -9.33 0.89
CA ASP A 18 3.04 -9.80 1.63
C ASP A 18 2.90 -9.07 2.97
N ASN A 19 1.72 -9.16 3.58
CA ASN A 19 1.28 -8.42 4.76
C ASN A 19 2.20 -8.50 5.98
N PHE A 20 3.03 -9.54 6.08
CA PHE A 20 3.94 -9.73 7.21
C PHE A 20 5.16 -8.80 7.16
N PHE A 21 5.55 -8.37 5.96
CA PHE A 21 6.79 -7.60 5.74
C PHE A 21 6.54 -6.11 5.46
N THR A 22 5.29 -5.70 5.32
CA THR A 22 4.92 -4.33 4.96
C THR A 22 4.55 -3.51 6.19
N SER A 23 5.36 -2.52 6.54
CA SER A 23 5.00 -1.45 7.46
C SER A 23 5.36 -0.09 6.86
N ILE A 24 4.77 0.99 7.38
CA ILE A 24 5.03 2.35 6.90
C ILE A 24 6.51 2.69 7.01
N ASP A 25 7.13 2.43 8.16
CA ASP A 25 8.56 2.72 8.39
C ASP A 25 9.46 1.91 7.45
N HIS A 26 9.07 0.68 7.12
CA HIS A 26 9.83 -0.14 6.19
C HIS A 26 9.78 0.42 4.77
N LEU A 27 8.61 0.92 4.33
CA LEU A 27 8.46 1.57 3.03
C LEU A 27 9.21 2.91 2.94
N LYS A 28 9.23 3.69 4.04
CA LYS A 28 10.05 4.91 4.15
C LYS A 28 11.54 4.60 3.97
N SER A 29 12.06 3.66 4.76
CA SER A 29 13.47 3.26 4.70
C SER A 29 13.89 2.72 3.33
N LEU A 30 12.99 2.00 2.64
CA LEU A 30 13.22 1.55 1.27
C LEU A 30 13.23 2.72 0.28
N GLY A 31 12.34 3.71 0.47
CA GLY A 31 12.33 4.94 -0.32
C GLY A 31 13.62 5.75 -0.20
N GLU A 32 14.16 5.87 1.02
CA GLU A 32 15.47 6.50 1.28
C GLU A 32 16.62 5.78 0.55
N GLN A 33 16.52 4.45 0.40
CA GLN A 33 17.44 3.62 -0.39
C GLN A 33 17.11 3.62 -1.90
N SER A 34 16.21 4.50 -2.36
CA SER A 34 15.75 4.60 -3.75
C SER A 34 15.03 3.36 -4.30
N PHE A 35 14.54 2.47 -3.44
CA PHE A 35 13.68 1.36 -3.86
C PHE A 35 12.22 1.81 -3.96
N ARG A 36 11.56 1.36 -5.02
CA ARG A 36 10.11 1.38 -5.12
C ARG A 36 9.56 0.12 -4.47
N ALA A 37 8.54 0.27 -3.63
CA ALA A 37 8.02 -0.80 -2.80
C ALA A 37 6.50 -0.69 -2.65
N THR A 38 5.81 -1.82 -2.74
CA THR A 38 4.36 -1.93 -2.55
C THR A 38 4.04 -3.21 -1.81
N GLY A 39 3.09 -3.17 -0.88
CA GLY A 39 2.67 -4.38 -0.20
C GLY A 39 1.30 -4.23 0.43
N THR A 40 0.68 -5.37 0.73
CA THR A 40 -0.50 -5.35 1.61
C THR A 40 -0.06 -4.98 3.02
N ILE A 41 -0.85 -4.19 3.74
CA ILE A 41 -0.51 -3.73 5.10
C ILE A 41 -1.64 -4.10 6.06
N ARG A 42 -1.27 -4.46 7.29
CA ARG A 42 -2.23 -4.74 8.36
C ARG A 42 -2.73 -3.42 8.98
N GLU A 43 -4.00 -3.38 9.35
CA GLU A 43 -4.63 -2.16 9.87
C GLU A 43 -3.95 -1.62 11.13
N ASN A 44 -3.44 -2.50 12.00
CA ASN A 44 -2.72 -2.13 13.22
C ASN A 44 -1.31 -1.55 12.97
N TRP A 45 -0.84 -1.54 11.73
CA TRP A 45 0.45 -0.98 11.31
C TRP A 45 0.30 0.32 10.50
N ILE A 46 -0.92 0.85 10.42
CA ILE A 46 -1.22 2.13 9.81
C ILE A 46 -1.18 3.20 10.91
N ASN A 47 -0.43 4.27 10.68
CA ASN A 47 -0.30 5.37 11.64
C ASN A 47 -1.59 6.18 11.71
N HIS A 48 -1.86 6.77 12.88
CA HIS A 48 -3.05 7.61 13.11
C HIS A 48 -3.13 8.85 12.20
N GLU A 49 -2.00 9.31 11.68
CA GLU A 49 -1.92 10.46 10.76
C GLU A 49 -2.52 10.14 9.38
N CYS A 50 -2.61 8.86 9.01
CA CYS A 50 -3.25 8.42 7.79
C CYS A 50 -4.75 8.21 8.02
N HIS A 51 -5.55 9.21 7.68
CA HIS A 51 -7.01 9.13 7.79
C HIS A 51 -7.61 8.26 6.68
N LEU A 52 -7.61 6.94 6.89
CA LEU A 52 -8.41 5.99 6.11
C LEU A 52 -9.70 5.67 6.85
N GLU A 53 -10.75 5.41 6.09
CA GLU A 53 -11.97 4.84 6.63
C GLU A 53 -11.72 3.49 7.30
N GLU A 54 -12.25 3.32 8.51
CA GLU A 54 -12.10 2.09 9.29
C GLU A 54 -12.56 0.85 8.51
N SER A 55 -11.86 -0.27 8.69
CA SER A 55 -12.20 -1.52 8.00
C SER A 55 -13.64 -1.97 8.29
N LYS A 56 -14.17 -1.69 9.48
CA LYS A 56 -15.56 -2.01 9.85
C LYS A 56 -16.59 -1.22 9.04
N SER A 57 -16.31 0.06 8.79
CA SER A 57 -17.19 0.92 7.98
C SER A 57 -17.06 0.56 6.50
N MET A 58 -15.84 0.34 6.03
CA MET A 58 -15.56 -0.08 4.65
C MET A 58 -16.26 -1.40 4.28
N ARG A 59 -16.31 -2.39 5.19
CA ARG A 59 -17.03 -3.66 4.96
C ARG A 59 -18.52 -3.52 4.71
N LYS A 60 -19.14 -2.45 5.22
CA LYS A 60 -20.57 -2.19 5.04
C LYS A 60 -20.88 -1.54 3.70
N LYS A 61 -19.87 -0.97 3.04
CA LYS A 61 -20.01 -0.35 1.73
C LYS A 61 -20.10 -1.40 0.63
N GLU A 62 -20.56 -0.98 -0.54
CA GLU A 62 -20.61 -1.84 -1.72
C GLU A 62 -19.22 -2.41 -2.02
N ARG A 63 -19.16 -3.68 -2.43
CA ARG A 63 -17.91 -4.31 -2.89
C ARG A 63 -17.33 -3.50 -4.05
N GLY A 64 -16.03 -3.25 -4.02
CA GLY A 64 -15.33 -2.40 -4.98
C GLY A 64 -15.22 -0.94 -4.52
N THR A 65 -15.95 -0.53 -3.48
CA THR A 65 -15.74 0.79 -2.88
C THR A 65 -14.32 0.90 -2.34
N SER A 66 -13.66 2.02 -2.66
CA SER A 66 -12.28 2.30 -2.24
C SER A 66 -12.16 3.66 -1.56
N ASP A 67 -11.11 3.78 -0.75
CA ASP A 67 -10.70 4.97 -0.04
C ASP A 67 -9.17 5.06 -0.05
N PHE A 68 -8.65 6.28 0.04
CA PHE A 68 -7.24 6.55 -0.15
C PHE A 68 -6.74 7.58 0.86
N ALA A 69 -5.52 7.37 1.34
CA ALA A 69 -4.82 8.32 2.18
C ALA A 69 -3.38 8.47 1.70
N SER A 70 -2.87 9.68 1.75
CA SER A 70 -1.45 9.96 1.54
C SER A 70 -0.93 10.68 2.77
N ASP A 71 0.22 10.25 3.28
CA ASP A 71 0.97 11.04 4.25
C ASP A 71 1.98 11.91 3.49
N GLU A 72 1.70 13.22 3.46
CA GLU A 72 2.51 14.21 2.77
C GLU A 72 3.96 14.25 3.29
N ASN A 73 4.17 13.89 4.57
CA ASN A 73 5.50 13.89 5.17
C ASN A 73 6.31 12.64 4.82
N SER A 74 5.65 11.51 4.55
CA SER A 74 6.34 10.23 4.32
C SER A 74 6.41 9.78 2.88
N ALA A 75 5.72 10.48 1.97
CA ALA A 75 5.54 10.05 0.59
C ALA A 75 4.99 8.61 0.48
N ILE A 76 4.29 8.13 1.51
CA ILE A 76 3.61 6.84 1.52
C ILE A 76 2.16 7.07 1.15
N PHE A 77 1.71 6.28 0.18
CA PHE A 77 0.34 6.23 -0.26
C PHE A 77 -0.32 4.94 0.21
N LEU A 78 -1.55 5.06 0.67
CA LEU A 78 -2.38 3.97 1.13
C LEU A 78 -3.67 3.92 0.31
N SER A 79 -4.05 2.71 -0.07
CA SER A 79 -5.32 2.40 -0.73
C SER A 79 -6.02 1.31 0.05
N ARG A 80 -7.30 1.53 0.37
CA ARG A 80 -8.16 0.58 1.05
C ARG A 80 -9.40 0.34 0.21
N TRP A 81 -9.83 -0.91 0.08
CA TRP A 81 -11.09 -1.21 -0.61
C TRP A 81 -11.81 -2.40 0.00
N ASN A 82 -13.12 -2.44 -0.22
CA ASN A 82 -13.95 -3.57 0.15
C ASN A 82 -13.94 -4.64 -0.94
N ASP A 83 -13.50 -5.85 -0.64
CA ASP A 83 -13.65 -7.03 -1.52
C ASP A 83 -14.43 -8.15 -0.78
N ASN A 84 -13.99 -9.41 -0.84
CA ASN A 84 -14.48 -10.45 0.08
C ASN A 84 -14.16 -10.10 1.54
N SER A 85 -13.07 -9.36 1.73
CA SER A 85 -12.66 -8.72 2.96
C SER A 85 -12.05 -7.36 2.63
N THR A 86 -12.02 -6.44 3.60
CA THR A 86 -11.26 -5.19 3.43
C THR A 86 -9.78 -5.51 3.22
N VAL A 87 -9.22 -4.95 2.16
CA VAL A 87 -7.80 -5.00 1.85
C VAL A 87 -7.24 -3.60 1.98
N THR A 88 -6.03 -3.48 2.53
CA THR A 88 -5.27 -2.23 2.50
C THR A 88 -3.90 -2.50 1.88
N VAL A 89 -3.50 -1.65 0.96
CA VAL A 89 -2.18 -1.66 0.31
C VAL A 89 -1.48 -0.35 0.62
N ALA A 90 -0.20 -0.46 0.92
CA ALA A 90 0.70 0.67 1.11
C ALA A 90 1.77 0.66 0.02
N THR A 91 2.16 1.85 -0.43
CA THR A 91 3.18 2.02 -1.46
C THR A 91 3.96 3.29 -1.24
N ASN A 92 5.26 3.28 -1.55
CA ASN A 92 6.07 4.51 -1.61
C ASN A 92 6.18 5.07 -3.04
N LEU A 93 5.35 4.57 -3.97
CA LEU A 93 5.25 5.11 -5.31
C LEU A 93 4.28 6.30 -5.32
N CYS A 94 4.78 7.46 -5.71
CA CYS A 94 4.07 8.74 -5.66
C CYS A 94 3.06 8.91 -6.83
N THR A 95 2.27 7.89 -7.16
CA THR A 95 1.38 7.94 -8.34
C THR A 95 -0.02 7.42 -8.05
N LEU A 96 -0.97 8.36 -8.09
CA LEU A 96 -2.40 8.18 -7.83
C LEU A 96 -3.24 7.92 -9.10
N LYS A 97 -2.59 7.69 -10.27
CA LYS A 97 -3.29 7.76 -11.57
C LYS A 97 -2.85 6.72 -12.60
N PRO A 98 -3.76 6.28 -13.50
CA PRO A 98 -5.23 6.44 -13.45
C PRO A 98 -5.92 5.33 -12.66
N PHE A 99 -7.10 5.63 -12.10
CA PHE A 99 -8.04 4.60 -11.68
C PHE A 99 -8.73 4.02 -12.91
N PHE A 100 -8.94 2.71 -12.91
CA PHE A 100 -9.66 2.02 -13.96
C PHE A 100 -10.81 1.23 -13.32
N ASP A 101 -11.98 1.29 -13.94
CA ASP A 101 -13.06 0.38 -13.61
C ASP A 101 -12.68 -1.02 -14.11
N VAL A 102 -12.42 -1.93 -13.19
CA VAL A 102 -12.05 -3.31 -13.50
C VAL A 102 -13.17 -4.24 -13.09
N LYS A 103 -13.67 -5.04 -14.04
CA LYS A 103 -14.64 -6.10 -13.73
C LYS A 103 -13.89 -7.34 -13.25
N ARG A 104 -14.13 -7.76 -12.01
CA ARG A 104 -13.60 -9.04 -11.51
C ARG A 104 -14.20 -10.19 -12.30
N THR A 105 -13.38 -10.92 -13.05
CA THR A 105 -13.75 -12.23 -13.60
C THR A 105 -13.58 -13.27 -12.50
N GLN A 106 -14.64 -14.02 -12.19
CA GLN A 106 -14.53 -15.18 -11.32
C GLN A 106 -13.91 -16.33 -12.13
N ARG A 107 -13.08 -17.13 -11.47
CA ARG A 107 -12.52 -18.36 -12.00
C ARG A 107 -13.25 -19.54 -11.38
#